data_AF-A0A816CHI7-F1
#
_entry.id   AF-A0A816CHI7-F1
#
_cell.length_a   1.000
_cell.length_b   1.000
_cell.length_c   1.000
_cell.angle_alpha   90.00
_cell.angle_beta   90.00
_cell.angle_gamma   90.00
#
_symmetry.space_group_name_H-M   'P 1'
#
loop_
_entity.id
_entity.type
_entity.pdbx_description
1 polymer ?
#
loop_
_entity_poly.entity_id
_entity_poly.type
_entity_poly.pdbx_seq_one_letter_code
_entity_poly.pdbx_strand_id
1 'polypeptide(L)'
;IAYHKNSTIIICDTEGLMSLEESGSLFDNQMITMAILSSNLVIINHKGELSSNVEDLIGMSLYAKIQIGGTPVKSKLLFVLRDQTNRDLKIFSQQLNKLKDNLQEKGSFLKVSIDEELDIKSDNIRLLPSAFTEDINPDYNIEQRWRTQTFPIEINNLRTNIFLSLDEQIQQQSQQKCLCKTFDYLYNKLTNNWKLIDDLGGSLLECKNLYALSIQNDLKEIAQKIIAEKSKTLYSQCKDLLDNELQKQNELSPVIYMKSTIDYGTKLLNDQTTIFVHEAIDEFISQTQQSYYARTRTSVQNNIEPSIRNTQNYLQQLFVEDVYRAIQKKMAIDFEKKLSKLAKRLTKIKDNEQQ
;
A
#
# COMPACT_ATOMS: atom_id res chain seq x y z
N ILE A 1 25.67 14.90 17.98
CA ILE A 1 25.15 16.27 17.82
C ILE A 1 26.28 17.16 17.31
N ALA A 2 26.08 17.84 16.19
CA ALA A 2 27.05 18.80 15.65
C ALA A 2 26.44 20.21 15.65
N TYR A 3 27.28 21.26 15.59
CA TYR A 3 26.82 22.64 15.55
C TYR A 3 27.34 23.31 14.28
N HIS A 4 26.48 24.08 13.61
CA HIS A 4 26.86 24.93 12.48
C HIS A 4 26.19 26.28 12.62
N LYS A 5 27.00 27.35 12.75
CA LYS A 5 26.53 28.70 13.07
C LYS A 5 25.64 28.68 14.33
N ASN A 6 24.37 29.03 14.20
CA ASN A 6 23.39 29.10 15.29
C ASN A 6 22.42 27.91 15.31
N SER A 7 22.72 26.85 14.54
CA SER A 7 21.85 25.70 14.37
C SER A 7 22.51 24.42 14.90
N THR A 8 21.70 23.57 15.52
CA THR A 8 22.10 22.22 15.89
C THR A 8 21.85 21.27 14.71
N ILE A 9 22.88 20.54 14.31
CA ILE A 9 22.82 19.48 13.30
C ILE A 9 22.63 18.15 14.02
N ILE A 10 21.60 17.45 13.59
CA ILE A 10 21.29 16.09 14.04
C ILE A 10 21.63 15.17 12.88
N ILE A 11 22.47 14.19 13.17
CA ILE A 11 22.94 13.19 12.21
C ILE A 11 22.33 11.87 12.67
N CYS A 12 21.58 11.25 11.77
CA CYS A 12 21.06 9.91 11.96
C CYS A 12 21.95 8.98 11.13
N ASP A 13 22.59 8.03 11.80
CA ASP A 13 23.30 6.95 11.14
C ASP A 13 22.34 5.76 11.02
N THR A 14 22.35 5.10 9.87
CA THR A 14 21.47 3.95 9.60
C THR A 14 22.33 2.71 9.38
N GLU A 15 21.72 1.54 9.58
CA GLU A 15 22.34 0.29 9.15
C GLU A 15 22.62 0.29 7.64
N GLY A 16 23.60 -0.53 7.23
CA GLY A 16 23.87 -0.80 5.83
C GLY A 16 22.71 -1.54 5.19
N LEU A 17 22.02 -0.87 4.26
CA LEU A 17 20.90 -1.44 3.52
C LEU A 17 21.37 -2.51 2.54
N MET A 18 20.44 -3.36 2.10
CA MET A 18 20.71 -4.44 1.15
C MET A 18 21.73 -5.47 1.68
N SER A 19 21.74 -5.68 3.00
CA SER A 19 22.58 -6.70 3.62
C SER A 19 22.15 -8.10 3.13
N LEU A 20 23.12 -9.00 2.96
CA LEU A 20 22.85 -10.39 2.54
C LEU A 20 22.21 -11.22 3.66
N GLU A 21 22.25 -10.72 4.90
CA GLU A 21 21.96 -11.46 6.13
C GLU A 21 20.53 -11.23 6.66
N GLU A 22 19.85 -10.13 6.29
CA GLU A 22 18.46 -9.88 6.67
C GLU A 22 17.53 -9.82 5.45
N SER A 23 16.56 -10.73 5.46
CA SER A 23 15.66 -11.04 4.36
C SER A 23 14.43 -10.13 4.35
N GLY A 24 14.52 -8.98 3.68
CA GLY A 24 13.32 -8.27 3.23
C GLY A 24 13.56 -6.88 2.66
N SER A 25 13.15 -6.65 1.41
CA SER A 25 13.08 -5.29 0.82
C SER A 25 12.22 -4.33 1.63
N LEU A 26 11.35 -4.86 2.50
CA LEU A 26 10.48 -4.10 3.37
C LEU A 26 11.27 -3.20 4.34
N PHE A 27 12.23 -3.75 5.08
CA PHE A 27 12.98 -2.97 6.07
C PHE A 27 13.81 -1.88 5.41
N ASP A 28 14.51 -2.21 4.31
CA ASP A 28 15.24 -1.24 3.51
C ASP A 28 14.32 -0.10 3.03
N ASN A 29 13.14 -0.45 2.51
CA ASN A 29 12.15 0.53 2.08
C ASN A 29 11.66 1.41 3.25
N GLN A 30 11.41 0.83 4.44
CA GLN A 30 11.00 1.58 5.63
C GLN A 30 12.09 2.56 6.06
N MET A 31 13.34 2.12 6.10
CA MET A 31 14.48 2.95 6.52
C MET A 31 14.74 4.12 5.57
N ILE A 32 14.69 3.89 4.26
CA ILE A 32 14.90 4.97 3.27
C ILE A 32 13.72 5.93 3.27
N THR A 33 12.49 5.41 3.35
CA THR A 33 11.29 6.23 3.46
C THR A 33 11.39 7.15 4.68
N MET A 34 11.83 6.61 5.82
CA MET A 34 12.05 7.37 7.04
C MET A 34 13.11 8.46 6.86
N ALA A 35 14.23 8.14 6.22
CA ALA A 35 15.30 9.09 5.93
C ALA A 35 14.80 10.25 5.04
N ILE A 36 14.08 9.94 3.96
CA ILE A 36 13.56 10.91 2.98
C ILE A 36 12.48 11.80 3.60
N LEU A 37 11.54 11.24 4.36
CA LEU A 37 10.45 12.00 4.99
C LEU A 37 10.92 12.94 6.10
N SER A 38 11.94 12.51 6.82
CA SER A 38 12.32 13.15 8.07
C SER A 38 13.46 14.14 7.92
N SER A 39 14.34 13.96 6.93
CA SER A 39 15.62 14.67 6.81
C SER A 39 15.61 15.78 5.76
N ASN A 40 16.31 16.87 6.06
CA ASN A 40 16.61 17.95 5.10
C ASN A 40 17.55 17.49 3.98
N LEU A 41 18.51 16.63 4.35
CA LEU A 41 19.57 16.11 3.50
C LEU A 41 19.73 14.63 3.80
N VAL A 42 19.70 13.80 2.77
CA VAL A 42 19.99 12.37 2.85
C VAL A 42 21.27 12.12 2.05
N ILE A 43 22.26 11.52 2.71
CA ILE A 43 23.53 11.16 2.09
C ILE A 43 23.44 9.71 1.63
N ILE A 44 23.46 9.49 0.32
CA ILE A 44 23.47 8.16 -0.28
C ILE A 44 24.91 7.76 -0.50
N ASN A 45 25.43 6.98 0.44
CA ASN A 45 26.81 6.51 0.44
C ASN A 45 26.93 5.18 -0.34
N HIS A 46 27.28 5.25 -1.61
CA HIS A 46 27.31 4.10 -2.51
C HIS A 46 28.73 3.79 -2.98
N LYS A 47 29.10 2.51 -3.08
CA LYS A 47 30.39 2.11 -3.66
C LYS A 47 30.22 1.85 -5.15
N GLY A 48 31.09 2.41 -5.99
CA GLY A 48 31.00 2.25 -7.43
C GLY A 48 29.94 3.16 -8.08
N GLU A 49 29.35 2.69 -9.16
CA GLU A 49 28.38 3.44 -9.98
C GLU A 49 26.95 3.30 -9.46
N LEU A 50 26.05 4.22 -9.85
CA LEU A 50 24.64 4.16 -9.44
C LEU A 50 23.96 2.90 -10.00
N SER A 51 23.41 2.07 -9.11
CA SER A 51 22.75 0.81 -9.47
C SER A 51 21.22 0.94 -9.54
N SER A 52 20.59 0.03 -10.28
CA SER A 52 19.12 -0.08 -10.36
C SER A 52 18.46 -0.33 -9.00
N ASN A 53 19.20 -0.92 -8.07
CA ASN A 53 18.73 -1.16 -6.72
C ASN A 53 18.51 0.13 -5.93
N VAL A 54 19.46 1.07 -6.03
CA VAL A 54 19.32 2.41 -5.42
C VAL A 54 18.13 3.14 -6.04
N GLU A 55 17.96 3.03 -7.36
CA GLU A 55 16.79 3.57 -8.06
C GLU A 55 15.48 2.98 -7.53
N ASP A 56 15.37 1.65 -7.45
CA ASP A 56 14.16 0.97 -6.98
C ASP A 56 13.78 1.37 -5.55
N LEU A 57 14.78 1.45 -4.66
CA LEU A 57 14.62 1.87 -3.27
C LEU A 57 14.17 3.34 -3.13
N ILE A 58 14.77 4.26 -3.89
CA ILE A 58 14.34 5.68 -3.94
C ILE A 58 12.91 5.76 -4.47
N GLY A 59 12.59 5.00 -5.52
CA GLY A 59 11.27 4.98 -6.14
C GLY A 59 10.18 4.53 -5.16
N MET A 60 10.39 3.43 -4.45
CA MET A 60 9.45 2.96 -3.42
C MET A 60 9.28 3.97 -2.28
N SER A 61 10.37 4.62 -1.88
CA SER A 61 10.33 5.64 -0.82
C SER A 61 9.62 6.91 -1.25
N LEU A 62 9.75 7.31 -2.53
CA LEU A 62 8.98 8.39 -3.13
C LEU A 62 7.48 8.06 -3.12
N TYR A 63 7.12 6.85 -3.56
CA TYR A 63 5.73 6.39 -3.50
C TYR A 63 5.17 6.49 -2.08
N ALA A 64 5.89 5.95 -1.09
CA ALA A 64 5.47 5.97 0.30
C ALA A 64 5.31 7.40 0.84
N LYS A 65 6.24 8.31 0.48
CA LYS A 65 6.12 9.73 0.83
C LYS A 65 4.83 10.35 0.30
N ILE A 66 4.48 10.07 -0.95
CA ILE A 66 3.26 10.59 -1.58
C ILE A 66 2.01 10.05 -0.88
N GLN A 67 1.98 8.76 -0.53
CA GLN A 67 0.85 8.15 0.17
C GLN A 67 0.67 8.69 1.59
N ILE A 68 1.77 8.91 2.32
CA ILE A 68 1.74 9.48 3.67
C ILE A 68 1.22 10.92 3.62
N GLY A 69 1.59 11.68 2.59
CA GLY A 69 1.20 13.07 2.44
C GLY A 69 1.73 13.97 3.57
N GLY A 70 1.43 15.27 3.51
CA GLY A 70 1.60 16.16 4.66
C GLY A 70 3.04 16.50 5.08
N THR A 71 4.08 16.08 4.35
CA THR A 71 5.46 16.53 4.59
C THR A 71 5.87 17.57 3.53
N PRO A 72 5.84 18.88 3.85
CA PRO A 72 6.24 19.90 2.89
C PRO A 72 7.77 19.97 2.69
N VAL A 73 8.53 19.08 3.34
CA VAL A 73 9.99 19.04 3.23
C VAL A 73 10.37 18.29 1.96
N LYS A 74 10.97 19.04 1.03
CA LYS A 74 11.68 18.49 -0.12
C LYS A 74 13.11 18.11 0.29
N SER A 75 13.36 16.83 0.52
CA SER A 75 14.67 16.35 0.95
C SER A 75 15.69 16.42 -0.19
N LYS A 76 16.90 16.89 0.10
CA LYS A 76 18.03 16.86 -0.84
C LYS A 76 18.73 15.51 -0.77
N LEU A 77 18.87 14.84 -1.92
CA LEU A 77 19.61 13.58 -2.00
C LEU A 77 21.02 13.87 -2.50
N LEU A 78 22.03 13.67 -1.66
CA LEU A 78 23.44 13.85 -1.97
C LEU A 78 24.11 12.48 -2.16
N PHE A 79 24.50 12.17 -3.40
CA PHE A 79 25.13 10.91 -3.76
C PHE A 79 26.64 10.99 -3.56
N VAL A 80 27.15 10.19 -2.63
CA VAL A 80 28.58 10.07 -2.35
C VAL A 80 29.04 8.73 -2.91
N LEU A 81 29.71 8.76 -4.07
CA LEU A 81 30.20 7.58 -4.77
C LEU A 81 31.63 7.29 -4.32
N ARG A 82 31.84 6.16 -3.64
CA ARG A 82 33.12 5.74 -3.07
C ARG A 82 33.94 4.89 -4.03
N ASP A 83 35.25 4.84 -3.78
CA ASP A 83 36.24 4.02 -4.48
C ASP A 83 36.30 4.31 -6.00
N GLN A 84 36.11 5.57 -6.37
CA GLN A 84 36.08 5.97 -7.78
C GLN A 84 37.48 6.09 -8.35
N THR A 85 37.75 5.33 -9.42
CA THR A 85 38.97 5.46 -10.24
C THR A 85 38.79 6.53 -11.31
N ASN A 86 37.59 6.61 -11.90
CA ASN A 86 37.21 7.67 -12.84
C ASN A 86 36.77 8.92 -12.07
N ARG A 87 37.29 10.09 -12.45
CA ARG A 87 36.98 11.38 -11.82
C ARG A 87 36.19 12.33 -12.70
N ASP A 88 35.73 11.88 -13.87
CA ASP A 88 34.88 12.70 -14.74
C ASP A 88 33.45 12.77 -14.19
N LEU A 89 33.15 13.88 -13.52
CA LEU A 89 31.82 14.17 -12.96
C LEU A 89 30.70 14.17 -14.02
N LYS A 90 31.00 14.38 -15.31
CA LYS A 90 29.98 14.40 -16.36
C LYS A 90 29.32 13.04 -16.53
N ILE A 91 30.10 11.97 -16.46
CA ILE A 91 29.59 10.59 -16.60
C ILE A 91 28.59 10.29 -15.49
N PHE A 92 28.96 10.58 -14.23
CA PHE A 92 28.08 10.33 -13.10
C PHE A 92 26.86 11.26 -13.09
N SER A 93 27.03 12.51 -13.54
CA SER A 93 25.90 13.43 -13.72
C SER A 93 24.88 12.89 -14.71
N GLN A 94 25.34 12.28 -15.81
CA GLN A 94 24.47 11.62 -16.78
C GLN A 94 23.78 10.38 -16.18
N GLN A 95 24.49 9.58 -15.38
CA GLN A 95 23.90 8.44 -14.66
C GLN A 95 22.79 8.89 -13.70
N LEU A 96 23.00 9.99 -12.96
CA LEU A 96 22.00 10.51 -12.04
C LEU A 96 20.79 11.09 -12.78
N ASN A 97 21.00 11.79 -13.89
CA ASN A 97 19.90 12.25 -14.73
C ASN A 97 19.09 11.07 -15.27
N LYS A 98 19.75 10.02 -15.76
CA LYS A 98 19.08 8.80 -16.21
C LYS A 98 18.30 8.12 -15.09
N LEU A 99 18.86 8.03 -13.88
CA LEU A 99 18.15 7.51 -12.70
C LEU A 99 16.88 8.32 -12.44
N LYS A 100 16.98 9.66 -12.47
CA LYS A 100 15.84 10.56 -12.29
C LYS A 100 14.77 10.38 -13.39
N ASP A 101 15.19 10.28 -14.64
CA ASP A 101 14.29 10.05 -15.78
C ASP A 101 13.55 8.71 -15.64
N ASN A 102 14.27 7.64 -15.28
CA ASN A 102 13.69 6.33 -15.04
C ASN A 102 12.67 6.35 -13.89
N LEU A 103 12.98 7.04 -12.79
CA LEU A 103 12.04 7.20 -11.68
C LEU A 103 10.78 7.94 -12.14
N GLN A 104 10.91 8.97 -12.99
CA GLN A 104 9.77 9.75 -13.47
C GLN A 104 8.89 8.92 -14.40
N GLU A 105 9.50 8.10 -15.26
CA GLU A 105 8.83 7.17 -16.17
C GLU A 105 8.09 6.08 -15.39
N LYS A 106 8.80 5.33 -14.54
CA LYS A 106 8.25 4.24 -13.71
C LYS A 106 7.21 4.75 -12.71
N GLY A 107 7.38 5.99 -12.23
CA GLY A 107 6.48 6.67 -11.31
C GLY A 107 5.36 7.46 -12.00
N SER A 108 5.18 7.38 -13.31
CA SER A 108 4.18 8.20 -14.04
C SER A 108 2.75 8.08 -13.50
N PHE A 109 2.37 6.91 -12.97
CA PHE A 109 1.08 6.68 -12.32
C PHE A 109 0.86 7.49 -11.03
N LEU A 110 1.94 8.00 -10.43
CA LEU A 110 1.88 8.84 -9.23
C LEU A 110 1.34 10.25 -9.50
N LYS A 111 1.37 10.70 -10.77
CA LYS A 111 0.91 12.02 -11.20
C LYS A 111 1.54 13.20 -10.45
N VAL A 112 2.78 13.01 -9.96
CA VAL A 112 3.59 14.07 -9.35
C VAL A 112 4.95 14.15 -10.04
N SER A 113 5.55 15.33 -10.02
CA SER A 113 6.92 15.50 -10.50
C SER A 113 7.91 15.10 -9.41
N ILE A 114 8.96 14.36 -9.76
CA ILE A 114 10.05 14.07 -8.81
C ILE A 114 10.68 15.36 -8.30
N ASP A 115 10.78 16.38 -9.15
CA ASP A 115 11.32 17.67 -8.78
C ASP A 115 10.45 18.45 -7.80
N GLU A 116 9.20 18.06 -7.58
CA GLU A 116 8.36 18.65 -6.53
C GLU A 116 8.66 17.98 -5.18
N GLU A 117 9.04 16.70 -5.19
CA GLU A 117 9.15 15.88 -3.99
C GLU A 117 10.58 15.69 -3.47
N LEU A 118 11.57 15.62 -4.36
CA LEU A 118 12.98 15.34 -4.05
C LEU A 118 13.90 16.33 -4.76
N ASP A 119 14.94 16.81 -4.08
CA ASP A 119 15.98 17.62 -4.72
C ASP A 119 17.10 16.70 -5.23
N ILE A 120 17.00 16.32 -6.50
CA ILE A 120 17.96 15.50 -7.24
C ILE A 120 18.47 16.31 -8.44
N LYS A 121 19.71 16.77 -8.35
CA LYS A 121 20.39 17.57 -9.38
C LYS A 121 21.75 16.97 -9.71
N SER A 122 22.27 17.28 -10.91
CA SER A 122 23.57 16.83 -11.36
C SER A 122 24.73 17.22 -10.43
N ASP A 123 24.61 18.35 -9.73
CA ASP A 123 25.58 18.83 -8.75
C ASP A 123 25.45 18.16 -7.38
N ASN A 124 24.49 17.25 -7.19
CA ASN A 124 24.33 16.46 -5.97
C ASN A 124 25.21 15.19 -5.95
N ILE A 125 26.25 15.11 -6.78
CA ILE A 125 27.18 13.98 -6.81
C ILE A 125 28.54 14.41 -6.26
N ARG A 126 29.11 13.60 -5.37
CA ARG A 126 30.48 13.74 -4.89
C ARG A 126 31.21 12.41 -5.02
N LEU A 127 32.39 12.46 -5.63
CA LEU A 127 33.22 11.28 -5.84
C LEU A 127 34.28 11.24 -4.73
N LEU A 128 34.39 10.11 -4.05
CA LEU A 128 35.46 9.85 -3.09
C LEU A 128 36.42 8.83 -3.69
N PRO A 129 37.74 9.11 -3.66
CA PRO A 129 38.72 8.09 -4.00
C PRO A 129 38.74 6.99 -2.95
N SER A 130 39.45 5.90 -3.24
CA SER A 130 39.76 4.93 -2.20
C SER A 130 40.49 5.59 -1.04
N ALA A 131 40.06 5.29 0.18
CA ALA A 131 40.74 5.73 1.40
C ALA A 131 42.14 5.12 1.55
N PHE A 132 42.39 4.01 0.86
CA PHE A 132 43.62 3.24 0.96
C PHE A 132 44.15 2.82 -0.41
N THR A 133 45.47 2.71 -0.51
CA THR A 133 46.16 2.08 -1.64
C THR A 133 46.90 0.85 -1.10
N GLU A 134 46.85 -0.22 -1.87
CA GLU A 134 47.57 -1.47 -1.62
C GLU A 134 48.78 -1.52 -2.57
N ASP A 135 49.94 -1.88 -2.03
CA ASP A 135 51.18 -2.02 -2.77
C ASP A 135 52.01 -3.18 -2.18
N ILE A 136 52.88 -3.80 -2.98
CA ILE A 136 53.78 -4.85 -2.50
C ILE A 136 55.06 -4.20 -2.04
N ASN A 137 55.42 -4.43 -0.77
CA ASN A 137 56.72 -3.97 -0.28
C ASN A 137 57.85 -4.72 -1.01
N PRO A 138 58.75 -4.02 -1.71
CA PRO A 138 59.79 -4.68 -2.51
C PRO A 138 60.84 -5.40 -1.66
N ASP A 139 61.07 -4.96 -0.42
CA ASP A 139 62.10 -5.53 0.46
C ASP A 139 61.62 -6.81 1.16
N TYR A 140 60.31 -6.91 1.45
CA TYR A 140 59.73 -8.02 2.22
C TYR A 140 58.78 -8.90 1.41
N ASN A 141 58.39 -8.49 0.19
CA ASN A 141 57.38 -9.15 -0.64
C ASN A 141 56.05 -9.40 0.10
N ILE A 142 55.64 -8.42 0.92
CA ILE A 142 54.40 -8.44 1.71
C ILE A 142 53.50 -7.32 1.21
N GLU A 143 52.22 -7.60 1.06
CA GLU A 143 51.20 -6.61 0.75
C GLU A 143 51.06 -5.59 1.90
N GLN A 144 51.21 -4.31 1.58
CA GLN A 144 51.08 -3.22 2.52
C GLN A 144 49.99 -2.26 2.07
N ARG A 145 49.19 -1.83 3.06
CA ARG A 145 48.06 -0.92 2.85
C ARG A 145 48.35 0.42 3.49
N TRP A 146 48.31 1.48 2.69
CA TRP A 146 48.62 2.84 3.12
C TRP A 146 47.45 3.77 2.85
N ARG A 147 47.29 4.81 3.67
CA ARG A 147 46.23 5.82 3.49
C ARG A 147 46.57 6.72 2.30
N THR A 148 45.56 7.03 1.48
CA THR A 148 45.75 8.02 0.41
C THR A 148 45.69 9.43 0.99
N GLN A 149 46.55 10.33 0.50
CA GLN A 149 46.50 11.75 0.90
C GLN A 149 45.29 12.48 0.30
N THR A 150 44.77 11.99 -0.82
CA THR A 150 43.65 12.62 -1.53
C THR A 150 42.32 12.42 -0.81
N PHE A 151 42.12 11.29 -0.13
CA PHE A 151 40.88 11.01 0.59
C PHE A 151 40.52 12.05 1.66
N PRO A 152 41.40 12.43 2.62
CA PRO A 152 41.06 13.43 3.62
C PRO A 152 40.80 14.83 3.01
N ILE A 153 41.43 15.17 1.89
CA ILE A 153 41.15 16.42 1.17
C ILE A 153 39.71 16.40 0.64
N GLU A 154 39.30 15.31 -0.03
CA GLU A 154 37.94 15.19 -0.55
C GLU A 154 36.87 15.09 0.54
N ILE A 155 37.19 14.50 1.70
CA ILE A 155 36.30 14.51 2.86
C ILE A 155 36.09 15.94 3.39
N ASN A 156 37.14 16.76 3.43
CA ASN A 156 37.00 18.17 3.81
C ASN A 156 36.15 18.95 2.79
N ASN A 157 36.33 18.70 1.49
CA ASN A 157 35.49 19.28 0.45
C ASN A 157 34.03 18.86 0.60
N LEU A 158 33.77 17.57 0.84
CA LEU A 158 32.43 17.03 1.08
C LEU A 158 31.77 17.69 2.30
N ARG A 159 32.51 17.83 3.40
CA ARG A 159 32.03 18.50 4.61
C ARG A 159 31.59 19.94 4.34
N THR A 160 32.40 20.71 3.61
CA THR A 160 32.04 22.09 3.22
C THR A 160 30.76 22.11 2.38
N ASN A 161 30.64 21.20 1.41
CA ASN A 161 29.43 21.08 0.57
C ASN A 161 28.17 20.71 1.37
N ILE A 162 28.31 19.83 2.37
CA ILE A 162 27.20 19.46 3.26
C ILE A 162 26.71 20.68 4.01
N PHE A 163 27.62 21.48 4.59
CA PHE A 163 27.23 22.69 5.31
C PHE A 163 26.57 23.74 4.41
N LEU A 164 27.09 23.93 3.18
CA LEU A 164 26.45 24.81 2.18
C LEU A 164 25.03 24.33 1.83
N SER A 165 24.88 23.02 1.61
CA SER A 165 23.56 22.43 1.30
C SER A 165 22.57 22.56 2.46
N LEU A 166 23.04 22.42 3.70
CA LEU A 166 22.20 22.63 4.88
C LEU A 166 21.78 24.10 5.02
N ASP A 167 22.69 25.05 4.74
CA ASP A 167 22.37 26.48 4.74
C ASP A 167 21.28 26.81 3.68
N GLU A 168 21.39 26.26 2.46
CA GLU A 168 20.38 26.40 1.41
C GLU A 168 19.00 25.86 1.86
N GLN A 169 18.99 24.67 2.46
CA GLN A 169 17.77 24.02 2.94
C GLN A 169 17.10 24.81 4.08
N ILE A 170 17.89 25.34 5.01
CA ILE A 170 17.39 26.20 6.10
C ILE A 170 16.72 27.46 5.53
N GLN A 171 17.31 28.08 4.52
CA GLN A 171 16.75 29.26 3.87
C GLN A 171 15.43 28.96 3.17
N GLN A 172 15.36 27.88 2.40
CA GLN A 172 14.14 27.43 1.72
C GLN A 172 13.01 27.11 2.70
N GLN A 173 13.32 26.40 3.79
CA GLN A 173 12.31 26.00 4.78
C GLN A 173 11.84 27.15 5.67
N SER A 174 12.68 28.16 5.88
CA SER A 174 12.28 29.39 6.59
C SER A 174 11.17 30.11 5.83
N GLN A 175 11.24 30.13 4.50
CA GLN A 175 10.18 30.69 3.64
C GLN A 175 8.89 29.85 3.69
N GLN A 176 9.03 28.53 3.75
CA GLN A 176 7.92 27.58 3.82
C GLN A 176 7.36 27.34 5.23
N LYS A 177 7.89 28.03 6.27
CA LYS A 177 7.52 27.87 7.69
C LYS A 177 7.60 26.42 8.22
N CYS A 178 8.39 25.54 7.60
CA CYS A 178 8.52 24.13 7.99
C CYS A 178 9.78 23.82 8.83
N LEU A 179 10.41 24.84 9.41
CA LEU A 179 11.64 24.62 10.17
C LEU A 179 11.34 23.91 11.51
N CYS A 180 12.08 22.84 11.79
CA CYS A 180 12.05 22.19 13.08
C CYS A 180 12.67 23.11 14.15
N LYS A 181 11.87 23.58 15.11
CA LYS A 181 12.31 24.57 16.10
C LYS A 181 12.69 23.97 17.45
N THR A 182 12.22 22.76 17.77
CA THR A 182 12.44 22.12 19.07
C THR A 182 12.71 20.63 18.92
N PHE A 183 13.43 20.05 19.89
CA PHE A 183 13.66 18.62 19.96
C PHE A 183 12.35 17.83 20.11
N ASP A 184 11.39 18.32 20.89
CA ASP A 184 10.08 17.66 21.04
C ASP A 184 9.32 17.59 19.71
N TYR A 185 9.38 18.67 18.90
CA TYR A 185 8.78 18.66 17.57
C TYR A 185 9.47 17.63 16.67
N LEU A 186 10.82 17.57 16.70
CA LEU A 186 11.56 16.59 15.94
C LEU A 186 11.20 15.16 16.37
N TYR A 187 11.21 14.88 17.66
CA TYR A 187 10.90 13.57 18.21
C TYR A 187 9.50 13.12 17.79
N ASN A 188 8.49 13.98 18.00
CA ASN A 188 7.12 13.69 17.59
C ASN A 188 7.00 13.50 16.07
N LYS A 189 7.70 14.30 15.26
CA LYS A 189 7.76 14.12 13.81
C LYS A 189 8.32 12.74 13.45
N LEU A 190 9.45 12.36 14.04
CA LEU A 190 10.10 11.09 13.76
C LEU A 190 9.22 9.90 14.18
N THR A 191 8.66 9.93 15.38
CA THR A 191 7.78 8.87 15.89
C THR A 191 6.52 8.73 15.05
N ASN A 192 5.89 9.85 14.66
CA ASN A 192 4.70 9.82 13.82
C ASN A 192 5.01 9.30 12.42
N ASN A 193 6.11 9.77 11.80
CA ASN A 193 6.55 9.28 10.50
C ASN A 193 6.82 7.77 10.54
N TRP A 194 7.53 7.29 11.58
CA TRP A 194 7.80 5.87 11.74
C TRP A 194 6.52 5.05 11.88
N LYS A 195 5.57 5.51 12.70
CA LYS A 195 4.28 4.84 12.86
C LYS A 195 3.53 4.75 11.53
N LEU A 196 3.47 5.83 10.76
CA LEU A 196 2.81 5.84 9.45
C LEU A 196 3.50 4.88 8.47
N ILE A 197 4.83 4.83 8.48
CA ILE A 197 5.61 3.89 7.65
C ILE A 197 5.34 2.44 8.05
N ASP A 198 5.27 2.15 9.35
CA ASP A 198 5.00 0.82 9.88
C ASP A 198 3.59 0.36 9.51
N ASP A 199 2.58 1.24 9.68
CA ASP A 199 1.19 0.99 9.29
C ASP A 199 1.05 0.72 7.77
N LEU A 200 1.89 1.35 6.92
CA LEU A 200 1.93 1.12 5.47
C LEU A 200 2.75 -0.12 5.07
N GLY A 201 3.67 -0.57 5.94
CA GLY A 201 4.71 -1.53 5.64
C GLY A 201 4.19 -2.85 5.05
N GLY A 202 3.25 -3.49 5.73
CA GLY A 202 2.70 -4.79 5.34
C GLY A 202 1.77 -4.80 4.12
N SER A 203 1.55 -3.65 3.45
CA SER A 203 0.65 -3.60 2.29
C SER A 203 1.24 -2.89 1.06
N LEU A 204 2.17 -1.94 1.26
CA LEU A 204 2.70 -1.09 0.20
C LEU A 204 4.21 -1.21 0.00
N LEU A 205 4.97 -1.42 1.07
CA LEU A 205 6.43 -1.48 1.02
C LEU A 205 6.98 -2.89 0.76
N GLU A 206 6.09 -3.89 0.65
CA GLU A 206 6.44 -5.24 0.21
C GLU A 206 6.87 -5.29 -1.26
N CYS A 207 6.39 -4.34 -2.09
CA CYS A 207 6.81 -4.25 -3.47
C CYS A 207 8.30 -3.90 -3.56
N LYS A 208 9.03 -4.63 -4.40
CA LYS A 208 10.46 -4.39 -4.62
C LYS A 208 10.73 -3.08 -5.35
N ASN A 209 9.84 -2.67 -6.25
CA ASN A 209 10.01 -1.47 -7.07
C ASN A 209 8.68 -0.93 -7.61
N LEU A 210 8.75 0.29 -8.15
CA LEU A 210 7.60 1.01 -8.73
C LEU A 210 6.89 0.24 -9.85
N TYR A 211 7.62 -0.55 -10.62
CA TYR A 211 7.04 -1.37 -11.69
C TYR A 211 6.21 -2.53 -11.14
N ALA A 212 6.72 -3.24 -10.13
CA ALA A 212 5.95 -4.30 -9.46
C ALA A 212 4.68 -3.73 -8.79
N LEU A 213 4.79 -2.53 -8.23
CA LEU A 213 3.68 -1.81 -7.63
C LEU A 213 2.64 -1.37 -8.66
N SER A 214 3.06 -0.83 -9.82
CA SER A 214 2.14 -0.45 -10.89
C SER A 214 1.35 -1.65 -11.39
N ILE A 215 2.02 -2.78 -11.61
CA ILE A 215 1.38 -4.06 -11.97
C ILE A 215 0.36 -4.48 -10.91
N GLN A 216 0.70 -4.38 -9.62
CA GLN A 216 -0.21 -4.75 -8.55
C GLN A 216 -1.45 -3.85 -8.52
N ASN A 217 -1.29 -2.55 -8.78
CA ASN A 217 -2.40 -1.59 -8.85
C ASN A 217 -3.30 -1.88 -10.04
N ASP A 218 -2.74 -2.14 -11.21
CA ASP A 218 -3.50 -2.50 -12.42
C ASP A 218 -4.33 -3.77 -12.18
N LEU A 219 -3.72 -4.80 -11.59
CA LEU A 219 -4.42 -6.03 -11.22
C LEU A 219 -5.55 -5.77 -10.20
N LYS A 220 -5.30 -4.94 -9.18
CA LYS A 220 -6.32 -4.58 -8.19
C LYS A 220 -7.49 -3.84 -8.83
N GLU A 221 -7.23 -2.92 -9.76
CA GLU A 221 -8.28 -2.17 -10.47
C GLU A 221 -9.14 -3.11 -11.32
N ILE A 222 -8.52 -4.03 -12.07
CA ILE A 222 -9.24 -5.04 -12.87
C ILE A 222 -10.10 -5.91 -11.94
N ALA A 223 -9.52 -6.43 -10.86
CA ALA A 223 -10.25 -7.26 -9.91
C ALA A 223 -11.44 -6.51 -9.28
N GLN A 224 -11.25 -5.25 -8.87
CA GLN A 224 -12.32 -4.44 -8.28
C GLN A 224 -13.49 -4.21 -9.24
N LYS A 225 -13.22 -3.96 -10.53
CA LYS A 225 -14.26 -3.81 -11.55
C LYS A 225 -15.08 -5.09 -11.70
N ILE A 226 -14.40 -6.24 -11.83
CA ILE A 226 -15.06 -7.56 -11.95
C ILE A 226 -15.87 -7.87 -10.69
N ILE A 227 -15.29 -7.69 -9.50
CA ILE A 227 -15.97 -7.92 -8.21
C ILE A 227 -17.23 -7.05 -8.11
N ALA A 228 -17.15 -5.76 -8.47
CA ALA A 228 -18.29 -4.85 -8.40
C ALA A 228 -19.42 -5.28 -9.34
N GLU A 229 -19.08 -5.65 -10.58
CA GLU A 229 -20.05 -6.12 -11.57
C GLU A 229 -20.72 -7.44 -11.16
N LYS A 230 -19.91 -8.43 -10.76
CA LYS A 230 -20.39 -9.75 -10.35
C LYS A 230 -21.21 -9.69 -9.06
N SER A 231 -20.78 -8.88 -8.08
CA SER A 231 -21.54 -8.68 -6.84
C SER A 231 -22.89 -8.00 -7.08
N LYS A 232 -22.93 -6.99 -7.96
CA LYS A 232 -24.19 -6.32 -8.33
C LYS A 232 -25.16 -7.30 -9.00
N THR A 233 -24.66 -8.10 -9.94
CA THR A 233 -25.48 -9.07 -10.68
C THR A 233 -25.98 -10.19 -9.78
N LEU A 234 -25.09 -10.74 -8.91
CA LEU A 234 -25.45 -11.71 -7.89
C LEU A 234 -26.56 -11.17 -6.98
N TYR A 235 -26.41 -9.93 -6.51
CA TYR A 235 -27.41 -9.28 -5.66
C TYR A 235 -28.78 -9.23 -6.32
N SER A 236 -28.89 -8.70 -7.54
CA SER A 236 -30.17 -8.62 -8.24
C SER A 236 -30.78 -10.00 -8.49
N GLN A 237 -30.01 -10.93 -9.04
CA GLN A 237 -30.55 -12.24 -9.43
C GLN A 237 -30.98 -13.06 -8.21
N CYS A 238 -30.15 -13.08 -7.16
CA CYS A 238 -30.49 -13.82 -5.96
C CYS A 238 -31.64 -13.18 -5.21
N LYS A 239 -31.71 -11.84 -5.14
CA LYS A 239 -32.84 -11.16 -4.49
C LYS A 239 -34.15 -11.51 -5.18
N ASP A 240 -34.18 -11.47 -6.52
CA ASP A 240 -35.37 -11.85 -7.29
C ASP A 240 -35.77 -13.32 -7.07
N LEU A 241 -34.80 -14.23 -7.07
CA LEU A 241 -35.06 -15.66 -6.82
C LEU A 241 -35.62 -15.92 -5.41
N LEU A 242 -35.05 -15.26 -4.41
CA LEU A 242 -35.46 -15.39 -3.01
C LEU A 242 -36.83 -14.76 -2.77
N ASP A 243 -37.11 -13.61 -3.37
CA ASP A 243 -38.43 -12.95 -3.29
C ASP A 243 -39.51 -13.79 -3.98
N ASN A 244 -39.19 -14.41 -5.12
CA ASN A 244 -40.08 -15.36 -5.78
C ASN A 244 -40.37 -16.59 -4.90
N GLU A 245 -39.36 -17.10 -4.19
CA GLU A 245 -39.54 -18.24 -3.30
C GLU A 245 -40.40 -17.88 -2.08
N LEU A 246 -40.21 -16.68 -1.51
CA LEU A 246 -41.06 -16.13 -0.46
C LEU A 246 -42.53 -16.00 -0.91
N GLN A 247 -42.77 -15.63 -2.17
CA GLN A 247 -44.11 -15.44 -2.72
C GLN A 247 -44.87 -16.74 -3.01
N LYS A 248 -44.18 -17.83 -3.36
CA LYS A 248 -44.81 -19.11 -3.77
C LYS A 248 -45.62 -19.82 -2.69
N GLN A 249 -45.73 -19.26 -1.50
CA GLN A 249 -46.00 -20.06 -0.31
C GLN A 249 -47.33 -19.70 0.38
N ASN A 250 -48.37 -20.49 0.08
CA ASN A 250 -49.72 -20.34 0.64
C ASN A 250 -50.16 -21.45 1.63
N GLU A 251 -49.47 -22.58 1.80
CA GLU A 251 -50.15 -23.78 2.37
C GLU A 251 -49.47 -24.54 3.53
N LEU A 252 -48.24 -24.20 3.94
CA LEU A 252 -47.51 -24.95 4.99
C LEU A 252 -47.59 -24.36 6.41
N SER A 253 -47.38 -25.22 7.42
CA SER A 253 -47.28 -24.89 8.86
C SER A 253 -46.09 -23.95 9.15
N PRO A 254 -46.27 -22.84 9.89
CA PRO A 254 -45.29 -21.74 9.97
C PRO A 254 -43.87 -22.11 10.44
N VAL A 255 -43.72 -23.09 11.33
CA VAL A 255 -42.42 -23.40 11.97
C VAL A 255 -41.56 -24.34 11.11
N ILE A 256 -42.15 -25.42 10.59
CA ILE A 256 -41.44 -26.37 9.71
C ILE A 256 -41.02 -25.66 8.43
N TYR A 257 -41.91 -24.81 7.93
CA TYR A 257 -41.73 -23.92 6.81
C TYR A 257 -40.52 -22.99 6.93
N MET A 258 -40.35 -22.36 8.09
CA MET A 258 -39.28 -21.40 8.31
C MET A 258 -37.90 -22.00 8.06
N LYS A 259 -37.64 -23.14 8.70
CA LYS A 259 -36.37 -23.83 8.61
C LYS A 259 -36.10 -24.30 7.18
N SER A 260 -37.09 -24.94 6.54
CA SER A 260 -36.93 -25.42 5.17
C SER A 260 -36.69 -24.30 4.16
N THR A 261 -37.36 -23.15 4.32
CA THR A 261 -37.22 -22.01 3.41
C THR A 261 -35.86 -21.34 3.59
N ILE A 262 -35.38 -21.18 4.84
CA ILE A 262 -34.04 -20.65 5.13
C ILE A 262 -32.96 -21.59 4.59
N ASP A 263 -33.09 -22.91 4.82
CA ASP A 263 -32.13 -23.91 4.34
C ASP A 263 -32.07 -23.92 2.81
N TYR A 264 -33.22 -23.86 2.14
CA TYR A 264 -33.31 -23.78 0.68
C TYR A 264 -32.67 -22.49 0.13
N GLY A 265 -33.05 -21.33 0.67
CA GLY A 265 -32.51 -20.05 0.22
C GLY A 265 -31.00 -19.92 0.47
N THR A 266 -30.51 -20.46 1.59
CA THR A 266 -29.07 -20.54 1.89
C THR A 266 -28.34 -21.41 0.86
N LYS A 267 -28.89 -22.58 0.53
CA LYS A 267 -28.31 -23.46 -0.49
C LYS A 267 -28.29 -22.78 -1.86
N LEU A 268 -29.41 -22.17 -2.26
CA LEU A 268 -29.53 -21.44 -3.53
C LEU A 268 -28.50 -20.32 -3.64
N LEU A 269 -28.36 -19.51 -2.57
CA LEU A 269 -27.35 -18.45 -2.49
C LEU A 269 -25.93 -19.01 -2.63
N ASN A 270 -25.63 -20.14 -1.98
CA ASN A 270 -24.31 -20.76 -2.05
C ASN A 270 -24.00 -21.29 -3.46
N ASP A 271 -24.97 -21.96 -4.10
CA ASP A 271 -24.81 -22.50 -5.45
C ASP A 271 -24.59 -21.36 -6.47
N GLN A 272 -25.39 -20.30 -6.39
CA GLN A 272 -25.24 -19.12 -7.25
C GLN A 272 -23.91 -18.39 -6.99
N THR A 273 -23.56 -18.15 -5.72
CA THR A 273 -22.31 -17.49 -5.36
C THR A 273 -21.10 -18.26 -5.90
N THR A 274 -21.13 -19.59 -5.84
CA THR A 274 -20.07 -20.43 -6.38
C THR A 274 -19.90 -20.21 -7.88
N ILE A 275 -20.98 -20.12 -8.66
CA ILE A 275 -20.93 -19.83 -10.10
C ILE A 275 -20.30 -18.46 -10.34
N PHE A 276 -20.79 -17.41 -9.66
CA PHE A 276 -20.27 -16.05 -9.82
C PHE A 276 -18.79 -15.92 -9.42
N VAL A 277 -18.33 -16.65 -8.41
CA VAL A 277 -16.91 -16.71 -8.03
C VAL A 277 -16.07 -17.32 -9.15
N HIS A 278 -16.50 -18.46 -9.71
CA HIS A 278 -15.76 -19.09 -10.82
C HIS A 278 -15.72 -18.18 -12.05
N GLU A 279 -16.85 -17.59 -12.43
CA GLU A 279 -16.90 -16.65 -13.54
C GLU A 279 -16.00 -15.42 -13.31
N ALA A 280 -15.98 -14.87 -12.10
CA ALA A 280 -15.14 -13.73 -11.77
C ALA A 280 -13.65 -14.09 -11.86
N ILE A 281 -13.26 -15.28 -11.39
CA ILE A 281 -11.89 -15.77 -11.47
C ILE A 281 -11.50 -16.02 -12.94
N ASP A 282 -12.34 -16.67 -13.72
CA ASP A 282 -12.09 -16.95 -15.15
C ASP A 282 -11.96 -15.66 -15.95
N GLU A 283 -12.86 -14.70 -15.70
CA GLU A 283 -12.80 -13.38 -16.33
C GLU A 283 -11.52 -12.64 -15.93
N PHE A 284 -11.16 -12.65 -14.64
CA PHE A 284 -9.91 -12.04 -14.18
C PHE A 284 -8.69 -12.68 -14.83
N ILE A 285 -8.64 -14.02 -14.92
CA ILE A 285 -7.55 -14.74 -15.59
C ILE A 285 -7.50 -14.35 -17.07
N SER A 286 -8.65 -14.25 -17.74
CA SER A 286 -8.74 -13.87 -19.16
C SER A 286 -8.22 -12.46 -19.43
N GLN A 287 -8.48 -11.51 -18.54
CA GLN A 287 -8.03 -10.12 -18.68
C GLN A 287 -6.57 -9.92 -18.25
N THR A 288 -5.97 -10.89 -17.55
CA THR A 288 -4.62 -10.82 -16.97
C THR A 288 -3.68 -11.90 -17.51
N GLN A 289 -3.88 -12.31 -18.77
CA GLN A 289 -3.06 -13.34 -19.43
C GLN A 289 -1.64 -12.87 -19.79
N GLN A 290 -1.36 -11.57 -19.77
CA GLN A 290 -0.03 -11.09 -20.12
C GLN A 290 1.04 -11.64 -19.16
N SER A 291 2.20 -11.99 -19.72
CA SER A 291 3.29 -12.65 -18.97
C SER A 291 3.79 -11.84 -17.78
N TYR A 292 3.72 -10.51 -17.85
CA TYR A 292 4.16 -9.62 -16.77
C TYR A 292 3.25 -9.65 -15.53
N TYR A 293 2.00 -10.13 -15.64
CA TYR A 293 1.11 -10.31 -14.49
C TYR A 293 1.36 -11.60 -13.69
N ALA A 294 2.02 -12.60 -14.29
CA ALA A 294 2.04 -13.96 -13.80
C ALA A 294 2.48 -14.13 -12.33
N ARG A 295 3.46 -13.34 -11.88
CA ARG A 295 4.01 -13.43 -10.51
C ARG A 295 3.09 -12.83 -9.44
N THR A 296 2.33 -11.79 -9.78
CA THR A 296 1.53 -11.01 -8.82
C THR A 296 0.05 -11.42 -8.84
N ARG A 297 -0.40 -12.03 -9.94
CA ARG A 297 -1.80 -12.41 -10.19
C ARG A 297 -2.42 -13.23 -9.06
N THR A 298 -1.72 -14.25 -8.56
CA THR A 298 -2.25 -15.16 -7.53
C THR A 298 -2.64 -14.42 -6.24
N SER A 299 -1.82 -13.45 -5.82
CA SER A 299 -2.08 -12.68 -4.59
C SER A 299 -3.37 -11.86 -4.72
N VAL A 300 -3.59 -11.21 -5.87
CA VAL A 300 -4.80 -10.41 -6.11
C VAL A 300 -6.02 -11.31 -6.34
N GLN A 301 -5.87 -12.42 -7.07
CA GLN A 301 -6.93 -13.39 -7.35
C GLN A 301 -7.55 -13.94 -6.06
N ASN A 302 -6.73 -14.24 -5.05
CA ASN A 302 -7.17 -14.78 -3.77
C ASN A 302 -8.15 -13.85 -3.02
N ASN A 303 -8.21 -12.56 -3.38
CA ASN A 303 -9.13 -11.58 -2.76
C ASN A 303 -10.49 -11.50 -3.46
N ILE A 304 -10.66 -12.13 -4.63
CA ILE A 304 -11.91 -12.09 -5.40
C ILE A 304 -13.02 -12.87 -4.67
N GLU A 305 -12.76 -14.12 -4.32
CA GLU A 305 -13.76 -14.98 -3.67
C GLU A 305 -14.28 -14.42 -2.34
N PRO A 306 -13.43 -14.01 -1.36
CA PRO A 306 -13.89 -13.42 -0.12
C PRO A 306 -14.80 -12.19 -0.34
N SER A 307 -14.47 -11.36 -1.32
CA SER A 307 -15.24 -10.15 -1.62
C SER A 307 -16.64 -10.46 -2.14
N ILE A 308 -16.78 -11.45 -3.03
CA ILE A 308 -18.10 -11.86 -3.53
C ILE A 308 -18.90 -12.58 -2.43
N ARG A 309 -18.24 -13.40 -1.58
CA ARG A 309 -18.89 -14.05 -0.45
C ARG A 309 -19.41 -13.07 0.61
N ASN A 310 -18.82 -11.89 0.74
CA ASN A 310 -19.39 -10.85 1.60
C ASN A 310 -20.79 -10.41 1.12
N THR A 311 -20.99 -10.30 -0.20
CA THR A 311 -22.30 -10.03 -0.79
C THR A 311 -23.28 -11.17 -0.50
N GLN A 312 -22.84 -12.43 -0.59
CA GLN A 312 -23.63 -13.60 -0.21
C GLN A 312 -24.09 -13.53 1.26
N ASN A 313 -23.17 -13.24 2.17
CA ASN A 313 -23.47 -13.14 3.61
C ASN A 313 -24.51 -12.05 3.88
N TYR A 314 -24.38 -10.90 3.22
CA TYR A 314 -25.35 -9.82 3.32
C TYR A 314 -26.74 -10.23 2.82
N LEU A 315 -26.83 -10.87 1.64
CA LEU A 315 -28.08 -11.39 1.09
C LEU A 315 -28.72 -12.44 2.00
N GLN A 316 -27.91 -13.32 2.59
CA GLN A 316 -28.39 -14.35 3.51
C GLN A 316 -29.02 -13.74 4.76
N GLN A 317 -28.39 -12.71 5.34
CA GLN A 317 -28.94 -11.98 6.49
C GLN A 317 -30.29 -11.33 6.13
N LEU A 318 -30.35 -10.61 5.01
CA LEU A 318 -31.58 -9.99 4.53
C LEU A 318 -32.70 -11.02 4.30
N PHE A 319 -32.38 -12.15 3.67
CA PHE A 319 -33.36 -13.19 3.40
C PHE A 319 -33.93 -13.81 4.68
N VAL A 320 -33.08 -14.10 5.65
CA VAL A 320 -33.51 -14.63 6.95
C VAL A 320 -34.48 -13.65 7.62
N GLU A 321 -34.16 -12.35 7.63
CA GLU A 321 -35.06 -11.31 8.14
C GLU A 321 -36.41 -11.27 7.40
N ASP A 322 -36.39 -11.35 6.08
CA ASP A 322 -37.59 -11.32 5.25
C ASP A 322 -38.48 -12.56 5.50
N VAL A 323 -37.89 -13.75 5.68
CA VAL A 323 -38.63 -14.97 6.08
C VAL A 323 -39.29 -14.79 7.45
N TYR A 324 -38.56 -14.25 8.44
CA TYR A 324 -39.14 -13.98 9.76
C TYR A 324 -40.34 -13.03 9.67
N ARG A 325 -40.21 -11.93 8.93
CA ARG A 325 -41.29 -10.94 8.75
C ARG A 325 -42.50 -11.56 8.04
N ALA A 326 -42.28 -12.36 6.99
CA ALA A 326 -43.34 -13.04 6.26
C ALA A 326 -44.13 -14.00 7.17
N ILE A 327 -43.45 -14.75 8.02
CA ILE A 327 -44.07 -15.68 8.97
C ILE A 327 -44.88 -14.94 10.03
N GLN A 328 -44.31 -13.89 10.63
CA GLN A 328 -45.02 -13.07 11.62
C GLN A 328 -46.32 -12.51 11.02
N LYS A 329 -46.26 -12.00 9.78
CA LYS A 329 -47.43 -11.52 9.05
C LYS A 329 -48.46 -12.62 8.81
N LYS A 330 -48.03 -13.82 8.40
CA LYS A 330 -48.93 -14.98 8.20
C LYS A 330 -49.60 -15.42 9.50
N MET A 331 -48.84 -15.51 10.60
CA MET A 331 -49.38 -15.86 11.92
C MET A 331 -50.42 -14.85 12.40
N ALA A 332 -50.18 -13.55 12.19
CA ALA A 332 -51.15 -12.50 12.51
C ALA A 332 -52.46 -12.68 11.71
N ILE A 333 -52.37 -12.89 10.40
CA ILE A 333 -53.53 -13.14 9.53
C ILE A 333 -54.30 -14.40 9.95
N ASP A 334 -53.60 -15.49 10.25
CA ASP A 334 -54.24 -16.75 10.68
C ASP A 334 -54.92 -16.62 12.04
N PHE A 335 -54.33 -15.83 12.95
CA PHE A 335 -54.93 -15.49 14.24
C PHE A 335 -56.20 -14.66 14.08
N GLU A 336 -56.17 -13.61 13.25
CA GLU A 336 -57.35 -12.79 12.92
C GLU A 336 -58.47 -13.64 12.28
N LYS A 337 -58.13 -14.54 11.35
CA LYS A 337 -59.10 -15.47 10.74
C LYS A 337 -59.74 -16.39 11.79
N LYS A 338 -58.95 -16.90 12.75
CA LYS A 338 -59.46 -17.73 13.85
C LYS A 338 -60.39 -16.92 14.77
N LEU A 339 -60.01 -15.71 15.15
CA LEU A 339 -60.85 -14.80 15.95
C LEU A 339 -62.16 -14.48 15.23
N SER A 340 -62.11 -14.17 13.93
CA SER A 340 -63.32 -13.90 13.12
C SER A 340 -64.25 -15.13 13.06
N LYS A 341 -63.71 -16.34 12.88
CA LYS A 341 -64.49 -17.58 12.93
C LYS A 341 -65.12 -17.83 14.30
N LEU A 342 -64.39 -17.56 15.39
CA LEU A 342 -64.90 -17.65 16.76
C LEU A 342 -66.03 -16.65 17.01
N ALA A 343 -65.84 -15.38 16.61
CA ALA A 343 -66.85 -14.35 16.72
C ALA A 343 -68.14 -14.73 15.97
N LYS A 344 -68.03 -15.22 14.73
CA LYS A 344 -69.18 -15.72 13.93
C LYS A 344 -69.90 -16.91 14.58
N ARG A 345 -69.17 -17.80 15.25
CA ARG A 345 -69.78 -18.92 16.01
C ARG A 345 -70.52 -18.42 17.24
N LEU A 346 -69.95 -17.47 17.97
CA LEU A 346 -70.57 -16.89 19.16
C LEU A 346 -71.85 -16.10 18.84
N THR A 347 -71.88 -15.33 17.74
CA THR A 347 -73.12 -14.67 17.28
C THR A 347 -74.18 -15.68 16.90
N LYS A 348 -73.82 -16.76 16.19
CA LYS A 348 -74.77 -17.81 15.79
C LYS A 348 -75.36 -18.58 16.98
N ILE A 349 -74.59 -18.75 18.05
CA ILE A 349 -75.08 -19.33 19.30
C ILE A 349 -76.10 -18.39 19.96
N LYS A 350 -75.80 -17.09 20.05
CA LYS A 350 -76.74 -16.09 20.58
C LYS A 350 -78.04 -16.02 19.80
N ASP A 351 -77.98 -16.09 18.47
CA ASP A 351 -79.19 -16.05 17.62
C ASP A 351 -80.08 -17.29 17.83
N ASN A 352 -79.48 -18.45 18.12
CA ASN A 352 -80.21 -19.69 18.42
C ASN A 352 -80.76 -19.75 19.86
N GLU A 353 -80.26 -18.95 20.81
CA GLU A 353 -80.80 -18.86 22.17
C GLU A 353 -81.97 -17.88 22.28
N GLN A 354 -82.25 -17.08 21.24
CA GLN A 354 -83.37 -16.13 21.17
C GLN A 354 -84.59 -16.63 20.37
N GLN A 355 -84.49 -17.82 19.75
CA GLN A 355 -85.61 -18.56 19.15
C GLN A 355 -86.07 -19.67 20.08
#